data_AF-A0A0N9DYV9-F1
#
_entry.id   AF-A0A0N9DYV9-F1
#
_cell.length_a   1.000
_cell.length_b   1.000
_cell.length_c   1.000
_cell.angle_alpha   90.00
_cell.angle_beta   90.00
_cell.angle_gamma   90.00
#
_symmetry.space_group_name_H-M   'P 1'
#
loop_
_entity.id
_entity.type
_entity.pdbx_description
1 polymer ?
#
loop_
_entity_poly.entity_id
_entity_poly.type
_entity_poly.pdbx_seq_one_letter_code
_entity_poly.pdbx_strand_id
1 'polypeptide(L)'
;MNKKILNAALTIMPKSIQAKAVAKGLNFLLPLAGDTQQLSIQLELVDLKRSWQVEKTVNGYTTSSKKRPAAEQDVVIKATLPVVLACKDSRRLRAAVNSGDIELLGCVNGKEQIAKQLLNISQQRLDTLVEQCYKFFKLKPQPRIDISSVTLSDIQLAKDVDFIRDEAVKLEKTNLKEALRLMEIAHQARPGGPFIKRKVEEYRSVLALQ
;
A
#
# COMPACT_ATOMS: atom_id res chain seq x y z
N MET A 1 -4.62 11.70 6.66
CA MET A 1 -4.84 12.76 5.64
C MET A 1 -6.26 13.28 5.77
N ASN A 2 -6.47 14.60 5.84
CA ASN A 2 -7.81 15.15 6.01
C ASN A 2 -8.63 15.00 4.71
N LYS A 3 -9.72 14.21 4.77
CA LYS A 3 -10.61 13.95 3.62
C LYS A 3 -11.07 15.23 2.92
N LYS A 4 -11.31 16.31 3.67
CA LYS A 4 -11.74 17.61 3.13
C LYS A 4 -10.65 18.25 2.24
N ILE A 5 -9.38 18.18 2.68
CA ILE A 5 -8.25 18.73 1.93
C ILE A 5 -8.04 17.97 0.63
N LEU A 6 -8.09 16.62 0.68
CA LEU A 6 -7.96 15.81 -0.53
C LEU A 6 -9.10 16.11 -1.50
N ASN A 7 -10.35 16.18 -1.02
CA ASN A 7 -11.48 16.46 -1.88
C ASN A 7 -11.39 17.86 -2.52
N ALA A 8 -10.94 18.87 -1.76
CA ALA A 8 -10.69 20.21 -2.29
C ALA A 8 -9.61 20.18 -3.39
N ALA A 9 -8.48 19.51 -3.14
CA ALA A 9 -7.41 19.37 -4.13
C ALA A 9 -7.89 18.67 -5.41
N LEU A 10 -8.65 17.58 -5.28
CA LEU A 10 -9.27 16.87 -6.42
C LEU A 10 -10.38 17.68 -7.10
N THR A 11 -10.93 18.70 -6.46
CA THR A 11 -11.94 19.58 -7.08
C THR A 11 -11.26 20.65 -7.92
N ILE A 12 -10.14 21.20 -7.44
CA ILE A 12 -9.39 22.26 -8.12
C ILE A 12 -8.56 21.70 -9.29
N MET A 13 -8.04 20.48 -9.15
CA MET A 13 -7.19 19.88 -10.19
C MET A 13 -8.01 19.50 -11.45
N PRO A 14 -7.54 19.79 -12.67
CA PRO A 14 -8.18 19.34 -13.90
C PRO A 14 -8.33 17.81 -13.97
N LYS A 15 -9.50 17.33 -14.39
CA LYS A 15 -9.78 15.88 -14.51
C LYS A 15 -8.77 15.14 -15.39
N SER A 16 -8.26 15.78 -16.45
CA SER A 16 -7.25 15.22 -17.34
C SER A 16 -5.92 14.96 -16.62
N ILE A 17 -5.50 15.87 -15.72
CA ILE A 17 -4.28 15.71 -14.91
C ILE A 17 -4.48 14.57 -13.90
N GLN A 18 -5.64 14.52 -13.26
CA GLN A 18 -5.97 13.44 -12.34
C GLN A 18 -5.94 12.07 -13.04
N ALA A 19 -6.58 11.94 -14.20
CA ALA A 19 -6.59 10.70 -14.98
C ALA A 19 -5.17 10.28 -15.41
N LYS A 20 -4.33 11.24 -15.82
CA LYS A 20 -2.91 10.98 -16.13
C LYS A 20 -2.14 10.48 -14.90
N ALA A 21 -2.39 11.07 -13.73
CA ALA A 21 -1.76 10.64 -12.48
C ALA A 21 -2.20 9.20 -12.11
N VAL A 22 -3.49 8.89 -12.24
CA VAL A 22 -4.02 7.53 -12.02
C VAL A 22 -3.39 6.54 -13.00
N ALA A 23 -3.36 6.86 -14.29
CA ALA A 23 -2.74 5.99 -15.30
C ALA A 23 -1.25 5.73 -15.01
N LYS A 24 -0.49 6.76 -14.61
CA LYS A 24 0.91 6.59 -14.18
C LYS A 24 1.04 5.72 -12.93
N GLY A 25 0.16 5.90 -11.94
CA GLY A 25 0.13 5.07 -10.74
C GLY A 25 -0.15 3.61 -11.06
N LEU A 26 -1.07 3.33 -11.98
CA LEU A 26 -1.36 1.97 -12.44
C LEU A 26 -0.21 1.35 -13.21
N ASN A 27 0.45 2.09 -14.13
CA ASN A 27 1.65 1.61 -14.81
C ASN A 27 2.78 1.25 -13.84
N PHE A 28 2.89 2.00 -12.74
CA PHE A 28 3.88 1.74 -11.72
C PHE A 28 3.53 0.49 -10.89
N LEU A 29 2.28 0.36 -10.46
CA LEU A 29 1.82 -0.73 -9.62
C LEU A 29 1.70 -2.05 -10.39
N LEU A 30 1.01 -2.01 -11.52
CA LEU A 30 0.60 -3.17 -12.30
C LEU A 30 1.54 -3.31 -13.49
N PRO A 31 2.52 -4.24 -13.44
CA PRO A 31 3.40 -4.44 -14.56
C PRO A 31 2.60 -4.92 -15.78
N LEU A 32 3.10 -4.57 -16.95
CA LEU A 32 2.66 -5.18 -18.21
C LEU A 32 3.00 -6.67 -18.16
N ALA A 33 2.06 -7.49 -17.71
CA ALA A 33 2.02 -8.87 -18.15
C ALA A 33 1.84 -8.82 -19.67
N GLY A 34 2.52 -9.69 -20.44
CA GLY A 34 2.52 -9.72 -21.92
C GLY A 34 1.16 -10.05 -22.57
N ASP A 35 0.09 -9.65 -21.91
CA ASP A 35 -1.29 -9.82 -22.28
C ASP A 35 -1.69 -8.66 -23.20
N THR A 36 -2.03 -9.00 -24.43
CA THR A 36 -2.30 -8.04 -25.51
C THR A 36 -3.72 -7.48 -25.46
N GLN A 37 -4.55 -7.92 -24.52
CA GLN A 37 -5.95 -7.52 -24.49
C GLN A 37 -6.11 -6.07 -24.01
N GLN A 38 -6.72 -5.25 -24.86
CA GLN A 38 -7.13 -3.90 -24.49
C GLN A 38 -8.31 -3.98 -23.52
N LEU A 39 -8.19 -3.33 -22.35
CA LEU A 39 -9.26 -3.26 -21.36
C LEU A 39 -9.59 -1.82 -21.01
N SER A 40 -10.87 -1.48 -21.02
CA SER A 40 -11.40 -0.23 -20.47
C SER A 40 -11.70 -0.38 -18.97
N ILE A 41 -11.10 0.47 -18.16
CA ILE A 41 -11.15 0.40 -16.70
C ILE A 41 -11.63 1.73 -16.14
N GLN A 42 -12.65 1.67 -15.28
CA GLN A 42 -13.10 2.81 -14.48
C GLN A 42 -12.72 2.60 -13.01
N LEU A 43 -12.07 3.58 -12.40
CA LEU A 43 -11.78 3.60 -10.97
C LEU A 43 -12.73 4.59 -10.30
N GLU A 44 -13.38 4.19 -9.21
CA GLU A 44 -14.36 5.00 -8.50
C GLU A 44 -14.05 5.05 -7.00
N LEU A 45 -13.90 6.26 -6.47
CA LEU A 45 -13.93 6.53 -5.03
C LEU A 45 -15.33 6.94 -4.63
N VAL A 46 -16.10 5.98 -4.14
CA VAL A 46 -17.55 6.10 -3.89
C VAL A 46 -17.85 7.23 -2.91
N ASP A 47 -17.09 7.30 -1.83
CA ASP A 47 -17.28 8.27 -0.74
C ASP A 47 -16.81 9.70 -1.08
N LEU A 48 -16.13 9.87 -2.22
CA LEU A 48 -15.76 11.16 -2.80
C LEU A 48 -16.57 11.52 -4.05
N LYS A 49 -17.41 10.61 -4.55
CA LYS A 49 -18.13 10.76 -5.83
C LYS A 49 -17.18 11.14 -6.97
N ARG A 50 -16.01 10.50 -7.04
CA ARG A 50 -14.98 10.72 -8.06
C ARG A 50 -14.73 9.45 -8.85
N SER A 51 -14.58 9.60 -10.16
CA SER A 51 -14.21 8.51 -11.05
C SER A 51 -13.21 8.94 -12.11
N TRP A 52 -12.37 7.99 -12.51
CA TRP A 52 -11.37 8.14 -13.56
C TRP A 52 -11.44 6.96 -14.51
N GLN A 53 -11.29 7.23 -15.81
CA GLN A 53 -11.30 6.22 -16.86
C GLN A 53 -9.90 6.10 -17.46
N VAL A 54 -9.43 4.86 -17.51
CA VAL A 54 -8.13 4.49 -18.07
C VAL A 54 -8.33 3.31 -18.99
N GLU A 55 -7.45 3.18 -19.97
CA GLU A 55 -7.42 2.04 -20.88
C GLU A 55 -6.10 1.32 -20.69
N LYS A 56 -6.14 0.02 -20.47
CA LYS A 56 -4.98 -0.85 -20.56
C LYS A 56 -4.73 -1.14 -22.02
N THR A 57 -3.52 -0.85 -22.47
CA THR A 57 -3.00 -1.14 -23.82
C THR A 57 -1.76 -2.02 -23.70
N VAL A 58 -1.22 -2.47 -24.84
CA VAL A 58 0.07 -3.18 -24.90
C VAL A 58 1.24 -2.39 -24.29
N ASN A 59 1.15 -1.06 -24.29
CA ASN A 59 2.19 -0.17 -23.79
C ASN A 59 1.93 0.32 -22.35
N GLY A 60 0.84 -0.13 -21.73
CA GLY A 60 0.48 0.24 -20.37
C GLY A 60 -0.90 0.87 -20.26
N TYR A 61 -1.16 1.46 -19.11
CA TYR A 61 -2.36 2.20 -18.80
C TYR A 61 -2.25 3.62 -19.34
N THR A 62 -3.21 4.03 -20.16
CA THR A 62 -3.31 5.38 -20.71
C THR A 62 -4.65 6.00 -20.33
N THR A 63 -4.75 7.33 -20.40
CA THR A 63 -6.04 8.00 -20.22
C THR A 63 -6.95 7.70 -21.41
N SER A 64 -8.20 7.34 -21.16
CA SER A 64 -9.16 7.19 -22.26
C SER A 64 -9.46 8.55 -22.90
N SER A 65 -9.44 8.59 -24.24
CA SER A 65 -9.84 9.77 -25.02
C SER A 65 -11.36 9.86 -25.18
N LYS A 66 -12.08 8.74 -25.01
CA LYS A 66 -13.53 8.64 -25.21
C LYS A 66 -14.20 8.33 -23.87
N LYS A 67 -15.06 9.25 -23.40
CA LYS A 67 -15.91 8.94 -22.24
C LYS A 67 -16.88 7.83 -22.62
N ARG A 68 -16.67 6.63 -22.07
CA ARG A 68 -17.64 5.53 -22.18
C ARG A 68 -18.49 5.46 -20.91
N PRO A 69 -19.80 5.18 -20.99
CA PRO A 69 -20.63 4.88 -19.84
C PRO A 69 -20.03 3.75 -18.99
N ALA A 70 -20.31 3.73 -17.68
CA ALA A 70 -19.82 2.68 -16.79
C ALA A 70 -20.29 1.27 -17.20
N ALA A 71 -21.46 1.16 -17.83
CA ALA A 71 -22.02 -0.10 -18.34
C ALA A 71 -21.24 -0.68 -19.54
N GLU A 72 -20.41 0.13 -20.21
CA GLU A 72 -19.59 -0.26 -21.34
C GLU A 72 -18.11 -0.45 -20.96
N GLN A 73 -17.77 -0.31 -19.68
CA GLN A 73 -16.42 -0.56 -19.18
C GLN A 73 -16.23 -2.06 -18.97
N ASP A 74 -15.07 -2.58 -19.37
CA ASP A 74 -14.72 -3.98 -19.13
C ASP A 74 -14.59 -4.25 -17.64
N VAL A 75 -14.05 -3.29 -16.89
CA VAL A 75 -13.89 -3.37 -15.43
C VAL A 75 -14.21 -2.05 -14.75
N VAL A 76 -14.96 -2.10 -13.66
CA VAL A 76 -15.15 -0.98 -12.72
C VAL A 76 -14.60 -1.39 -11.35
N ILE A 77 -13.60 -0.65 -10.87
CA ILE A 77 -12.99 -0.83 -9.55
C ILE A 77 -13.60 0.21 -8.61
N LYS A 78 -14.33 -0.23 -7.59
CA LYS A 78 -14.92 0.66 -6.58
C LYS A 78 -14.28 0.45 -5.22
N ALA A 79 -13.98 1.56 -4.54
CA ALA A 79 -13.52 1.53 -3.17
C ALA A 79 -13.88 2.84 -2.47
N THR A 80 -13.75 2.86 -1.14
CA THR A 80 -13.78 4.12 -0.37
C THR A 80 -12.35 4.63 -0.13
N LEU A 81 -12.20 5.94 0.05
CA LEU A 81 -10.90 6.53 0.37
C LEU A 81 -10.25 5.90 1.61
N PRO A 82 -10.96 5.65 2.74
CA PRO A 82 -10.37 4.95 3.88
C PRO A 82 -9.78 3.58 3.55
N VAL A 83 -10.48 2.78 2.74
CA VAL A 83 -10.00 1.45 2.30
C VAL A 83 -8.71 1.60 1.49
N VAL A 84 -8.70 2.49 0.48
CA VAL A 84 -7.50 2.71 -0.36
C VAL A 84 -6.32 3.21 0.48
N LEU A 85 -6.54 4.13 1.41
CA LEU A 85 -5.48 4.65 2.29
C LEU A 85 -5.00 3.63 3.33
N ALA A 86 -5.81 2.62 3.67
CA ALA A 86 -5.44 1.53 4.56
C ALA A 86 -4.62 0.45 3.84
N CYS A 87 -4.72 0.33 2.52
CA CYS A 87 -3.96 -0.60 1.67
C CYS A 87 -2.49 -0.16 1.47
N LYS A 88 -1.80 0.18 2.55
CA LYS A 88 -0.37 0.52 2.54
C LYS A 88 0.53 -0.70 2.43
N ASP A 89 -0.01 -1.88 2.73
CA ASP A 89 0.69 -3.14 2.60
C ASP A 89 -0.08 -4.16 1.75
N SER A 90 0.68 -5.09 1.17
CA SER A 90 0.20 -6.07 0.22
C SER A 90 -0.81 -7.03 0.84
N ARG A 91 -0.69 -7.33 2.13
CA ARG A 91 -1.64 -8.19 2.86
C ARG A 91 -2.99 -7.48 3.01
N ARG A 92 -3.01 -6.22 3.42
CA ARG A 92 -4.25 -5.43 3.52
C ARG A 92 -4.90 -5.21 2.16
N LEU A 93 -4.11 -4.97 1.12
CA LEU A 93 -4.62 -4.89 -0.25
C LEU A 93 -5.32 -6.20 -0.66
N ARG A 94 -4.66 -7.36 -0.45
CA ARG A 94 -5.25 -8.67 -0.75
C ARG A 94 -6.50 -8.93 0.06
N ALA A 95 -6.47 -8.60 1.35
CA ALA A 95 -7.62 -8.74 2.23
C ALA A 95 -8.81 -7.91 1.72
N ALA A 96 -8.58 -6.64 1.35
CA ALA A 96 -9.60 -5.75 0.84
C ALA A 96 -10.20 -6.20 -0.52
N VAL A 97 -9.37 -6.79 -1.40
CA VAL A 97 -9.86 -7.39 -2.65
C VAL A 97 -10.70 -8.64 -2.37
N ASN A 98 -10.26 -9.49 -1.44
CA ASN A 98 -10.94 -10.76 -1.13
C ASN A 98 -12.22 -10.56 -0.30
N SER A 99 -12.27 -9.56 0.57
CA SER A 99 -13.45 -9.20 1.37
C SER A 99 -14.52 -8.47 0.56
N GLY A 100 -14.16 -7.93 -0.60
CA GLY A 100 -15.03 -7.06 -1.40
C GLY A 100 -15.00 -5.59 -0.99
N ASP A 101 -14.13 -5.17 -0.05
CA ASP A 101 -13.94 -3.75 0.27
C ASP A 101 -13.39 -2.95 -0.93
N ILE A 102 -12.66 -3.64 -1.81
CA ILE A 102 -12.36 -3.21 -3.18
C ILE A 102 -13.21 -4.08 -4.12
N GLU A 103 -14.31 -3.52 -4.59
CA GLU A 103 -15.24 -4.21 -5.48
C GLU A 103 -14.73 -4.16 -6.93
N LEU A 104 -14.74 -5.32 -7.58
CA LEU A 104 -14.45 -5.45 -9.01
C LEU A 104 -15.73 -5.84 -9.74
N LEU A 105 -16.24 -4.93 -10.57
CA LEU A 105 -17.44 -5.12 -11.40
C LEU A 105 -17.05 -5.16 -12.87
N GLY A 106 -17.90 -5.71 -13.74
CA GLY A 106 -17.65 -5.82 -15.19
C GLY A 106 -17.55 -7.26 -15.68
N CYS A 107 -16.91 -7.47 -16.83
CA CYS A 107 -16.80 -8.76 -17.49
C CYS A 107 -15.92 -9.74 -16.69
N VAL A 108 -16.20 -11.04 -16.77
CA VAL A 108 -15.52 -12.07 -15.96
C VAL A 108 -14.01 -12.04 -16.17
N ASN A 109 -13.57 -12.06 -17.44
CA ASN A 109 -12.15 -12.06 -17.80
C ASN A 109 -11.44 -10.79 -17.29
N GLY A 110 -12.02 -9.61 -17.50
CA GLY A 110 -11.43 -8.35 -17.03
C GLY A 110 -11.27 -8.31 -15.51
N LYS A 111 -12.29 -8.75 -14.76
CA LYS A 111 -12.24 -8.84 -13.30
C LYS A 111 -11.14 -9.79 -12.83
N GLU A 112 -11.07 -10.99 -13.38
CA GLU A 112 -10.06 -11.99 -13.00
C GLU A 112 -8.64 -11.49 -13.29
N GLN A 113 -8.44 -10.86 -14.45
CA GLN A 113 -7.14 -10.29 -14.83
C GLN A 113 -6.70 -9.18 -13.87
N ILE A 114 -7.59 -8.23 -13.55
CA ILE A 114 -7.29 -7.13 -12.63
C ILE A 114 -7.11 -7.65 -11.20
N ALA A 115 -7.95 -8.58 -10.74
CA ALA A 115 -7.81 -9.22 -9.43
C ALA A 115 -6.45 -9.90 -9.31
N LYS A 116 -6.06 -10.72 -10.29
CA LYS A 116 -4.75 -11.38 -10.34
C LYS A 116 -3.61 -10.37 -10.29
N GLN A 117 -3.72 -9.26 -11.00
CA GLN A 117 -2.70 -8.21 -10.97
C GLN A 117 -2.61 -7.52 -9.61
N LEU A 118 -3.74 -7.16 -8.99
CA LEU A 118 -3.79 -6.55 -7.65
C LEU A 118 -3.23 -7.48 -6.56
N LEU A 119 -3.58 -8.76 -6.61
CA LEU A 119 -3.11 -9.77 -5.64
C LEU A 119 -1.59 -10.03 -5.73
N ASN A 120 -1.01 -9.82 -6.91
CA ASN A 120 0.42 -10.03 -7.17
C ASN A 120 1.29 -8.78 -6.97
N ILE A 121 0.74 -7.65 -6.51
CA ILE A 121 1.54 -6.47 -6.19
C ILE A 121 2.48 -6.80 -5.02
N SER A 122 3.78 -6.55 -5.21
CA SER A 122 4.78 -6.73 -4.16
C SER A 122 4.80 -5.56 -3.18
N GLN A 123 5.19 -5.82 -1.93
CA GLN A 123 5.30 -4.77 -0.91
C GLN A 123 6.29 -3.67 -1.33
N GLN A 124 7.41 -4.04 -1.95
CA GLN A 124 8.42 -3.10 -2.41
C GLN A 124 7.85 -2.06 -3.39
N ARG A 125 6.94 -2.47 -4.29
CA ARG A 125 6.28 -1.55 -5.22
C ARG A 125 5.32 -0.62 -4.49
N LEU A 126 4.51 -1.13 -3.57
CA LEU A 126 3.62 -0.29 -2.75
C LEU A 126 4.41 0.76 -1.98
N ASP A 127 5.47 0.35 -1.29
CA ASP A 127 6.35 1.26 -0.54
C ASP A 127 6.94 2.33 -1.44
N THR A 128 7.47 1.95 -2.61
CA THR A 128 8.08 2.91 -3.54
C THR A 128 7.05 3.91 -4.07
N LEU A 129 5.82 3.47 -4.38
CA LEU A 129 4.75 4.38 -4.79
C LEU A 129 4.42 5.37 -3.68
N VAL A 130 4.25 4.86 -2.46
CA VAL A 130 3.93 5.69 -1.28
C VAL A 130 5.04 6.71 -1.05
N GLU A 131 6.31 6.28 -1.04
CA GLU A 131 7.47 7.16 -0.90
C GLU A 131 7.54 8.22 -2.01
N GLN A 132 7.27 7.86 -3.27
CA GLN A 132 7.22 8.81 -4.38
C GLN A 132 6.10 9.85 -4.18
N CYS A 133 4.92 9.43 -3.70
CA CYS A 133 3.84 10.35 -3.35
C CYS A 133 4.28 11.32 -2.23
N TYR A 134 4.88 10.83 -1.15
CA TYR A 134 5.41 11.68 -0.09
C TYR A 134 6.44 12.69 -0.61
N LYS A 135 7.40 12.24 -1.44
CA LYS A 135 8.40 13.10 -2.07
C LYS A 135 7.76 14.16 -2.96
N PHE A 136 6.79 13.78 -3.80
CA PHE A 136 6.07 14.68 -4.69
C PHE A 136 5.36 15.79 -3.92
N PHE A 137 4.69 15.44 -2.82
CA PHE A 137 4.01 16.39 -1.95
C PHE A 137 4.93 17.10 -0.96
N LYS A 138 6.25 16.82 -0.99
CA LYS A 138 7.24 17.33 -0.01
C LYS A 138 6.82 17.06 1.44
N LEU A 139 6.16 15.92 1.67
CA LEU A 139 5.71 15.47 2.97
C LEU A 139 6.75 14.54 3.59
N LYS A 140 6.90 14.59 4.91
CA LYS A 140 7.72 13.63 5.64
C LYS A 140 7.09 12.24 5.51
N PRO A 141 7.81 11.23 5.01
CA PRO A 141 7.28 9.87 4.92
C PRO A 141 6.91 9.38 6.32
N GLN A 142 5.72 8.82 6.44
CA GLN A 142 5.31 8.15 7.66
C GLN A 142 5.75 6.69 7.60
N PRO A 143 6.30 6.13 8.70
CA PRO A 143 6.63 4.72 8.75
C PRO A 143 5.37 3.88 8.53
N ARG A 144 5.53 2.77 7.79
CA ARG A 144 4.45 1.82 7.52
C ARG A 144 4.00 1.10 8.78
N ILE A 145 4.97 0.80 9.65
CA ILE A 145 4.79 0.01 10.86
C ILE A 145 4.54 0.97 12.03
N ASP A 146 3.44 0.72 12.73
CA ASP A 146 3.16 1.35 14.02
C ASP A 146 3.84 0.54 15.11
N ILE A 147 4.84 1.14 15.77
CA ILE A 147 5.62 0.48 16.81
C ILE A 147 4.74 0.00 17.96
N SER A 148 3.63 0.65 18.28
CA SER A 148 2.81 0.29 19.45
C SER A 148 1.99 -0.97 19.25
N SER A 149 1.65 -1.31 18.00
CA SER A 149 0.76 -2.41 17.63
C SER A 149 1.43 -3.48 16.76
N VAL A 150 2.72 -3.32 16.46
CA VAL A 150 3.44 -4.21 15.55
C VAL A 150 3.48 -5.67 16.03
N THR A 151 3.28 -6.57 15.08
CA THR A 151 3.42 -8.03 15.23
C THR A 151 4.42 -8.57 14.20
N LEU A 152 4.82 -9.85 14.35
CA LEU A 152 5.66 -10.54 13.38
C LEU A 152 5.05 -10.53 11.96
N SER A 153 3.72 -10.54 11.87
CA SER A 153 3.01 -10.59 10.58
C SER A 153 3.06 -9.28 9.77
N ASP A 154 3.48 -8.18 10.40
CA ASP A 154 3.64 -6.88 9.76
C ASP A 154 4.99 -6.72 9.05
N ILE A 155 5.95 -7.62 9.36
CA ILE A 155 7.29 -7.66 8.78
C ILE A 155 7.22 -8.29 7.40
N GLN A 156 7.51 -7.52 6.35
CA GLN A 156 7.44 -8.00 4.96
C GLN A 156 8.77 -7.88 4.23
N LEU A 157 9.66 -7.01 4.68
CA LEU A 157 10.94 -6.70 4.06
C LEU A 157 12.06 -6.64 5.11
N ALA A 158 13.31 -6.85 4.67
CA ALA A 158 14.47 -6.76 5.57
C ALA A 158 14.57 -5.40 6.27
N LYS A 159 14.23 -4.31 5.58
CA LYS A 159 14.23 -2.95 6.12
C LYS A 159 13.24 -2.75 7.29
N ASP A 160 12.18 -3.57 7.36
CA ASP A 160 11.22 -3.52 8.47
C ASP A 160 11.86 -4.02 9.77
N VAL A 161 12.67 -5.08 9.67
CA VAL A 161 13.44 -5.61 10.80
C VAL A 161 14.44 -4.57 11.30
N ASP A 162 15.13 -3.90 10.37
CA ASP A 162 16.08 -2.85 10.73
C ASP A 162 15.38 -1.65 11.38
N PHE A 163 14.21 -1.24 10.86
CA PHE A 163 13.38 -0.20 11.48
C PHE A 163 12.97 -0.57 12.91
N ILE A 164 12.42 -1.76 13.14
CA ILE A 164 11.97 -2.19 14.47
C ILE A 164 13.15 -2.31 15.44
N ARG A 165 14.28 -2.85 14.98
CA ARG A 165 15.51 -2.88 15.76
C ARG A 165 15.92 -1.48 16.21
N ASP A 166 15.92 -0.51 15.29
CA ASP A 166 16.36 0.84 15.58
C ASP A 166 15.40 1.56 16.54
N GLU A 167 14.08 1.34 16.40
CA GLU A 167 13.09 1.85 17.35
C GLU A 167 13.21 1.18 18.73
N ALA A 168 13.50 -0.12 18.80
CA ALA A 168 13.77 -0.82 20.05
C ALA A 168 14.97 -0.22 20.79
N VAL A 169 16.08 0.05 20.09
CA VAL A 169 17.27 0.67 20.67
C VAL A 169 16.97 2.07 21.21
N LYS A 170 16.13 2.87 20.53
CA LYS A 170 15.73 4.20 21.03
C LYS A 170 14.96 4.13 22.35
N LEU A 171 14.18 3.07 22.54
CA LEU A 171 13.35 2.87 23.75
C LEU A 171 14.13 2.25 24.91
N GLU A 172 15.36 1.77 24.70
CA GLU A 172 16.11 1.02 25.71
C GLU A 172 16.27 1.77 27.04
N LYS A 173 16.39 3.11 26.97
CA LYS A 173 16.59 3.97 28.15
C LYS A 173 15.30 4.45 28.81
N THR A 174 14.17 4.41 28.09
CA THR A 174 12.90 5.02 28.52
C THR A 174 11.83 3.98 28.83
N ASN A 175 11.79 2.89 28.08
CA ASN A 175 10.84 1.80 28.27
C ASN A 175 11.45 0.47 27.82
N LEU A 176 12.20 -0.16 28.73
CA LEU A 176 12.93 -1.39 28.44
C LEU A 176 12.00 -2.58 28.10
N LYS A 177 10.79 -2.63 28.66
CA LYS A 177 9.80 -3.69 28.35
C LYS A 177 9.38 -3.61 26.89
N GLU A 178 9.08 -2.40 26.41
CA GLU A 178 8.71 -2.20 25.01
C GLU A 178 9.90 -2.39 24.06
N ALA A 179 11.10 -1.96 24.47
CA ALA A 179 12.34 -2.25 23.74
C ALA A 179 12.56 -3.77 23.57
N LEU A 180 12.37 -4.55 24.63
CA LEU A 180 12.44 -6.01 24.57
C LEU A 180 11.40 -6.58 23.60
N ARG A 181 10.12 -6.19 23.71
CA ARG A 181 9.05 -6.67 22.83
C ARG A 181 9.39 -6.47 21.35
N LEU A 182 9.85 -5.27 20.99
CA LEU A 182 10.25 -4.95 19.61
C LEU A 182 11.48 -5.76 19.18
N MET A 183 12.48 -5.90 20.05
CA MET A 183 13.69 -6.66 19.74
C MET A 183 13.40 -8.16 19.57
N GLU A 184 12.45 -8.72 20.33
CA GLU A 184 11.99 -10.10 20.17
C GLU A 184 11.28 -10.32 18.83
N ILE A 185 10.43 -9.38 18.40
CA ILE A 185 9.82 -9.43 17.06
C ILE A 185 10.91 -9.38 15.97
N ALA A 186 11.89 -8.50 16.12
CA ALA A 186 13.03 -8.42 15.21
C ALA A 186 13.86 -9.73 15.21
N HIS A 187 14.02 -10.38 16.36
CA HIS A 187 14.72 -11.66 16.49
C HIS A 187 13.98 -12.79 15.81
N GLN A 188 12.66 -12.88 16.01
CA GLN A 188 11.81 -13.88 15.33
C GLN A 188 11.87 -13.71 13.81
N ALA A 189 11.88 -12.47 13.32
CA ALA A 189 12.01 -12.18 11.90
C ALA A 189 13.42 -12.42 11.32
N ARG A 190 14.47 -12.31 12.15
CA ARG A 190 15.88 -12.53 11.76
C ARG A 190 16.66 -13.25 12.87
N PRO A 191 16.45 -14.57 13.07
CA PRO A 191 17.04 -15.30 14.20
C PRO A 191 18.58 -15.32 14.21
N GLY A 192 19.19 -15.33 13.02
CA GLY A 192 20.64 -15.32 12.85
C GLY A 192 21.33 -13.96 13.06
N GLY A 193 20.59 -12.89 13.40
CA GLY A 193 21.17 -11.56 13.60
C GLY A 193 21.92 -11.45 14.95
N PRO A 194 23.27 -11.38 14.98
CA PRO A 194 24.03 -11.46 16.24
C PRO A 194 23.76 -10.26 17.16
N PHE A 195 23.61 -9.07 16.59
CA PHE A 195 23.28 -7.86 17.35
C PHE A 195 21.92 -7.98 18.04
N ILE A 196 20.90 -8.42 17.30
CA ILE A 196 19.52 -8.56 17.79
C ILE A 196 19.47 -9.60 18.90
N LYS A 197 20.07 -10.78 18.67
CA LYS A 197 20.13 -11.85 19.67
C LYS A 197 20.77 -11.38 20.98
N ARG A 198 21.96 -10.77 20.89
CA ARG A 198 22.67 -10.22 22.06
C ARG A 198 21.81 -9.22 22.83
N LYS A 199 21.08 -8.34 22.12
CA LYS A 199 20.22 -7.34 22.76
C LYS A 199 18.99 -7.94 23.44
N VAL A 200 18.37 -8.98 22.86
CA VAL A 200 17.28 -9.71 23.52
C VAL A 200 17.76 -10.32 24.84
N GLU A 201 18.92 -10.97 24.84
CA GLU A 201 19.52 -11.58 26.04
C GLU A 201 19.82 -10.51 27.10
N GLU A 202 20.48 -9.42 26.70
CA GLU A 202 20.78 -8.27 27.56
C GLU A 202 19.52 -7.70 28.23
N TYR A 203 18.48 -7.41 27.45
CA TYR A 203 17.24 -6.82 27.96
C TYR A 203 16.48 -7.76 28.90
N ARG A 204 16.45 -9.07 28.60
CA ARG A 204 15.85 -10.07 29.50
C ARG A 204 16.58 -10.15 30.84
N SER A 205 17.92 -10.15 30.81
CA SER A 205 18.72 -10.17 32.04
C SER A 205 18.49 -8.95 32.91
N VAL A 206 18.41 -7.75 32.33
CA VAL A 206 18.16 -6.52 33.09
C VAL A 206 16.76 -6.52 33.70
N LEU A 207 15.74 -6.96 32.95
CA LEU A 207 14.36 -7.02 33.47
C LEU A 207 14.14 -8.11 34.52
N ALA A 208 14.93 -9.19 34.50
CA ALA A 208 14.88 -10.23 35.53
C ALA A 208 15.48 -9.79 36.88
N LEU A 209 16.25 -8.70 36.89
CA LEU A 209 16.88 -8.13 38.08
C LEU A 209 16.07 -6.98 38.71
N GLN A 210 14.94 -6.60 38.11
CA GLN A 210 14.00 -5.57 38.58
C GLN A 210 12.80 -6.19 39.28
#